data_AF-A0A7C1GE33-F1
#
_entry.id   AF-A0A7C1GE33-F1
#
_cell.length_a   1.000
_cell.length_b   1.000
_cell.length_c   1.000
_cell.angle_alpha   90.00
_cell.angle_beta   90.00
_cell.angle_gamma   90.00
#
_symmetry.space_group_name_H-M   'P 1'
#
loop_
_entity.id
_entity.type
_entity.pdbx_description
1 polymer ?
#
loop_
_entity_poly.entity_id
_entity_poly.type
_entity_poly.pdbx_seq_one_letter_code
_entity_poly.pdbx_strand_id
1 'polypeptide(L)'
;MIDKILRWNLAAGVLFAMVVMFTSCSESTKPAKKLHSIGNTSEILIVVQNEQQWENKIGKVIRQYLAKDQFGLNQPEPIFKLSHIQKKSFSELFQKQRNLLIVNIDKNADKPKVEVLHDHWAQPQAVIRITAPSSVDFVKTFQENAESIIMQFTKTERERILAVYRASCPNKITKKVAEVFGINMIIPQDYYVAKTDTNFMWIRKEASAFSQGLLIFTDPYLDTTQFSVASIIARTNRFQKQYVPGPAEGSYMSTDHEYVLPKAKVVTDFVTNYAVEVRGLWKVIGDFMGGPFLSVTFVDPRTNKIVTIMGYVYYPNKNKRDMLLQMEAIIYSTTFTK
;
A
#
# COMPACT_ATOMS: atom_id res chain seq x y z
N MET A 1 -42.55 81.87 46.47
CA MET A 1 -42.70 83.12 45.71
C MET A 1 -41.33 83.43 45.12
N ILE A 2 -41.22 83.26 43.80
CA ILE A 2 -40.29 83.93 42.87
C ILE A 2 -38.82 83.45 42.80
N ASP A 3 -38.46 83.10 41.56
CA ASP A 3 -37.16 82.99 40.85
C ASP A 3 -36.14 81.90 41.24
N LYS A 4 -35.90 80.85 40.44
CA LYS A 4 -35.38 80.73 39.05
C LYS A 4 -33.95 81.29 38.90
N ILE A 5 -33.07 80.43 38.33
CA ILE A 5 -31.79 80.77 37.65
C ILE A 5 -30.63 80.93 38.66
N LEU A 6 -29.53 80.16 38.65
CA LEU A 6 -28.63 79.88 37.54
C LEU A 6 -27.51 78.91 37.99
N ARG A 7 -27.15 77.95 37.12
CA ARG A 7 -25.89 77.19 37.05
C ARG A 7 -25.62 76.19 38.20
N TRP A 8 -25.54 74.91 37.84
CA TRP A 8 -24.27 74.20 37.66
C TRP A 8 -24.51 72.89 36.89
N ASN A 9 -23.98 72.87 35.67
CA ASN A 9 -23.32 71.76 35.00
C ASN A 9 -24.08 70.44 34.78
N LEU A 10 -24.71 70.39 33.59
CA LEU A 10 -24.47 69.38 32.55
C LEU A 10 -23.28 68.43 32.85
N ALA A 11 -23.57 67.19 33.23
CA ALA A 11 -22.76 66.00 32.92
C ALA A 11 -23.50 64.72 33.36
N ALA A 12 -24.67 64.45 32.77
CA ALA A 12 -25.33 63.15 32.89
C ALA A 12 -25.80 62.74 31.49
N GLY A 13 -24.86 62.31 30.67
CA GLY A 13 -25.10 61.90 29.30
C GLY A 13 -24.13 60.81 28.89
N VAL A 14 -24.62 59.57 28.96
CA VAL A 14 -24.25 58.47 28.07
C VAL A 14 -22.75 58.12 28.02
N LEU A 15 -22.31 57.20 28.89
CA LEU A 15 -21.16 56.33 28.59
C LEU A 15 -21.64 54.87 28.61
N PHE A 16 -22.50 54.56 27.64
CA PHE A 16 -22.91 53.20 27.31
C PHE A 16 -21.89 52.62 26.31
N ALA A 17 -21.33 51.47 26.68
CA ALA A 17 -20.80 50.44 25.80
C ALA A 17 -19.71 50.82 24.77
N MET A 18 -18.45 50.57 25.12
CA MET A 18 -17.51 49.95 24.17
C MET A 18 -16.33 49.26 24.87
N VAL A 19 -16.62 48.19 25.61
CA VAL A 19 -15.59 47.17 25.90
C VAL A 19 -15.62 46.21 24.72
N VAL A 20 -14.81 46.51 23.70
CA VAL A 20 -14.48 45.57 22.63
C VAL A 20 -13.65 44.47 23.28
N MET A 21 -14.31 43.38 23.68
CA MET A 21 -13.62 42.13 23.95
C MET A 21 -13.06 41.63 22.61
N PHE A 22 -11.76 41.81 22.41
CA PHE A 22 -11.01 41.12 21.37
C PHE A 22 -10.99 39.63 21.70
N THR A 23 -12.07 38.94 21.33
CA THR A 23 -12.09 37.49 21.21
C THR A 23 -11.26 37.16 19.97
N SER A 24 -9.99 36.82 20.23
CA SER A 24 -9.14 36.17 19.24
C SER A 24 -9.77 34.80 18.95
N CYS A 25 -10.59 34.73 17.91
CA CYS A 25 -10.84 33.48 17.23
C CYS A 25 -9.50 33.03 16.65
N SER A 26 -8.83 32.11 17.36
CA SER A 26 -7.82 31.26 16.74
C SER A 26 -8.56 30.38 15.74
N GLU A 27 -8.76 30.89 14.54
CA GLU A 27 -9.11 30.08 13.39
C GLU A 27 -7.93 29.13 13.20
N SER A 28 -8.06 27.93 13.76
CA SER A 28 -7.19 26.82 13.44
C SER A 28 -7.35 26.63 11.93
N THR A 29 -6.42 27.20 11.17
CA THR A 29 -6.29 26.99 9.74
C THR A 29 -6.19 25.48 9.58
N LYS A 30 -7.30 24.84 9.22
CA LYS A 30 -7.29 23.45 8.78
C LYS A 30 -6.23 23.42 7.69
N PRO A 31 -5.18 22.60 7.79
CA PRO A 31 -4.14 22.57 6.77
C PRO A 31 -4.84 22.37 5.43
N ALA A 32 -4.55 23.27 4.48
CA ALA A 32 -5.18 23.24 3.16
C ALA A 32 -5.13 21.79 2.65
N LYS A 33 -6.30 21.23 2.31
CA LYS A 33 -6.41 19.83 1.90
C LYS A 33 -5.50 19.65 0.67
N LYS A 34 -4.38 18.94 0.84
CA LYS A 34 -3.44 18.69 -0.25
C LYS A 34 -4.19 18.01 -1.41
N LEU A 35 -3.82 18.38 -2.62
CA LEU A 35 -4.44 17.88 -3.85
C LEU A 35 -4.25 16.36 -3.95
N HIS A 36 -5.19 15.67 -4.60
CA HIS A 36 -5.05 14.25 -4.90
C HIS A 36 -3.95 14.02 -5.95
N SER A 37 -3.13 12.99 -5.74
CA SER A 37 -2.10 12.61 -6.70
C SER A 37 -2.70 11.98 -7.97
N ILE A 38 -2.00 12.14 -9.09
CA ILE A 38 -2.39 11.61 -10.41
C ILE A 38 -1.44 10.48 -10.86
N GLY A 39 -1.70 9.92 -12.05
CA GLY A 39 -0.91 8.85 -12.65
C GLY A 39 -1.62 7.49 -12.64
N ASN A 40 -1.15 6.57 -13.48
CA ASN A 40 -1.67 5.21 -13.57
C ASN A 40 -1.24 4.35 -12.35
N THR A 41 -1.87 3.19 -12.17
CA THR A 41 -1.47 2.23 -11.13
C THR A 41 -0.03 1.77 -11.36
N SER A 42 0.78 1.90 -10.30
CA SER A 42 2.19 1.50 -10.31
C SER A 42 2.96 2.09 -11.49
N GLU A 43 2.70 3.36 -11.78
CA GLU A 43 3.51 4.18 -12.68
C GLU A 43 4.51 5.00 -11.86
N ILE A 44 5.74 5.14 -12.35
CA ILE A 44 6.76 6.04 -11.80
C ILE A 44 7.19 6.99 -12.90
N LEU A 45 7.07 8.30 -12.62
CA LEU A 45 7.64 9.33 -13.47
C LEU A 45 9.09 9.62 -13.07
N ILE A 46 10.01 9.41 -14.00
CA ILE A 46 11.44 9.65 -13.84
C ILE A 46 11.77 11.04 -14.38
N VAL A 47 12.33 11.91 -13.54
CA VAL A 47 12.75 13.26 -13.94
C VAL A 47 14.27 13.26 -14.09
N VAL A 48 14.74 13.45 -15.33
CA VAL A 48 16.17 13.52 -15.68
C VAL A 48 16.56 14.94 -16.09
N GLN A 49 17.82 15.35 -15.94
CA GLN A 49 18.28 16.67 -16.39
C GLN A 49 18.41 16.75 -17.92
N ASN A 50 18.74 15.65 -18.59
CA ASN A 50 18.85 15.56 -20.04
C ASN A 50 18.60 14.13 -20.53
N GLU A 51 18.37 13.97 -21.83
CA GLU A 51 18.03 12.67 -22.45
C GLU A 51 19.15 11.63 -22.30
N GLN A 52 20.41 12.07 -22.33
CA GLN A 52 21.56 11.15 -22.20
C GLN A 52 21.57 10.42 -20.86
N GLN A 53 21.02 11.00 -19.79
CA GLN A 53 20.88 10.29 -18.51
C GLN A 53 19.93 9.09 -18.66
N TRP A 54 18.82 9.25 -19.40
CA TRP A 54 17.84 8.20 -19.61
C TRP A 54 18.32 7.10 -20.56
N GLU A 55 19.02 7.47 -21.63
CA GLU A 55 19.52 6.51 -22.63
C GLU A 55 20.72 5.69 -22.12
N ASN A 56 21.52 6.27 -21.22
CA ASN A 56 22.75 5.65 -20.73
C ASN A 56 22.59 4.92 -19.38
N LYS A 57 23.67 4.86 -18.59
CA LYS A 57 23.79 4.04 -17.38
C LYS A 57 22.70 4.30 -16.34
N ILE A 58 22.29 5.56 -16.18
CA ILE A 58 21.26 5.95 -15.20
C ILE A 58 19.90 5.34 -15.56
N GLY A 59 19.38 5.58 -16.76
CA GLY A 59 18.10 5.00 -17.14
C GLY A 59 18.16 3.47 -17.24
N LYS A 60 19.29 2.89 -17.67
CA LYS A 60 19.48 1.42 -17.69
C LYS A 60 19.35 0.81 -16.30
N VAL A 61 20.03 1.36 -15.28
CA VAL A 61 19.93 0.82 -13.91
C VAL A 61 18.53 1.03 -13.32
N ILE A 62 17.89 2.17 -13.59
CA ILE A 62 16.52 2.43 -13.14
C ILE A 62 15.56 1.38 -13.72
N ARG A 63 15.61 1.14 -15.04
CA ARG A 63 14.78 0.12 -15.72
C ARG A 63 15.05 -1.29 -15.18
N GLN A 64 16.32 -1.64 -14.98
CA GLN A 64 16.72 -2.96 -14.47
C GLN A 64 16.08 -3.31 -13.13
N TYR A 65 15.87 -2.33 -12.24
CA TYR A 65 15.32 -2.60 -10.91
C TYR A 65 13.83 -2.29 -10.79
N LEU A 66 13.35 -1.18 -11.36
CA LEU A 66 11.96 -0.73 -11.17
C LEU A 66 11.00 -1.32 -12.21
N ALA A 67 11.49 -1.64 -13.42
CA ALA A 67 10.69 -2.27 -14.46
C ALA A 67 10.94 -3.79 -14.58
N LYS A 68 11.61 -4.41 -13.60
CA LYS A 68 11.74 -5.87 -13.55
C LYS A 68 10.37 -6.53 -13.40
N ASP A 69 10.24 -7.75 -13.90
CA ASP A 69 9.00 -8.51 -13.75
C ASP A 69 8.72 -8.83 -12.29
N GLN A 70 7.44 -8.71 -11.91
CA GLN A 70 6.98 -9.11 -10.60
C GLN A 70 7.01 -10.62 -10.49
N PHE A 71 7.74 -11.11 -9.49
CA PHE A 71 7.78 -12.53 -9.16
C PHE A 71 6.41 -13.05 -8.70
N GLY A 72 6.10 -14.31 -9.03
CA GLY A 72 4.86 -14.98 -8.62
C GLY A 72 3.68 -14.72 -9.54
N LEU A 73 3.92 -14.26 -10.77
CA LEU A 73 2.90 -14.14 -11.81
C LEU A 73 3.05 -15.24 -12.86
N ASN A 74 1.94 -15.63 -13.47
CA ASN A 74 1.90 -16.66 -14.52
C ASN A 74 2.38 -16.13 -15.89
N GLN A 75 2.53 -14.82 -16.02
CA GLN A 75 3.04 -14.13 -17.19
C GLN A 75 3.88 -12.93 -16.74
N PRO A 76 4.91 -12.53 -17.51
CA PRO A 76 5.72 -11.36 -17.18
C PRO A 76 4.90 -10.07 -17.13
N GLU A 77 4.92 -9.39 -15.98
CA GLU A 77 4.35 -8.05 -15.81
C GLU A 77 5.30 -7.23 -14.93
N PRO A 78 5.73 -6.03 -15.36
CA PRO A 78 6.71 -5.24 -14.61
C PRO A 78 6.14 -4.74 -13.28
N ILE A 79 6.99 -4.66 -12.24
CA ILE A 79 6.59 -4.13 -10.92
C ILE A 79 6.12 -2.68 -11.05
N PHE A 80 6.78 -1.87 -11.87
CA PHE A 80 6.34 -0.52 -12.21
C PHE A 80 6.43 -0.27 -13.72
N LYS A 81 5.49 0.52 -14.23
CA LYS A 81 5.59 1.14 -15.56
C LYS A 81 6.37 2.44 -15.40
N LEU A 82 7.34 2.68 -16.28
CA LEU A 82 8.20 3.84 -16.19
C LEU A 82 7.88 4.80 -17.35
N SER A 83 7.71 6.06 -17.02
CA SER A 83 7.72 7.18 -17.96
C SER A 83 8.82 8.15 -17.54
N HIS A 84 9.37 8.93 -18.47
CA HIS A 84 10.41 9.91 -18.14
C HIS A 84 10.17 11.25 -18.81
N ILE A 85 10.66 12.30 -18.17
CA ILE A 85 10.69 13.66 -18.70
C ILE A 85 12.01 14.34 -18.35
N GLN A 86 12.33 15.39 -19.09
CA GLN A 86 13.45 16.27 -18.76
C GLN A 86 13.03 17.31 -17.70
N LYS A 87 13.97 17.74 -16.85
CA LYS A 87 13.75 18.70 -15.76
C LYS A 87 13.13 20.01 -16.26
N LYS A 88 13.48 20.46 -17.47
CA LYS A 88 12.90 21.65 -18.12
C LYS A 88 11.38 21.52 -18.39
N SER A 89 10.87 20.31 -18.46
CA SER A 89 9.46 19.98 -18.68
C SER A 89 8.72 19.61 -17.40
N PHE A 90 9.38 19.62 -16.24
CA PHE A 90 8.81 19.21 -14.95
C PHE A 90 7.94 20.33 -14.32
N SER A 91 6.78 20.56 -14.93
CA SER A 91 5.77 21.54 -14.48
C SER A 91 4.97 21.08 -13.26
N GLU A 92 4.14 21.97 -12.71
CA GLU A 92 3.24 21.68 -11.59
C GLU A 92 2.28 20.51 -11.85
N LEU A 93 1.92 20.24 -13.11
CA LEU A 93 1.11 19.08 -13.46
C LEU A 93 1.85 17.77 -13.15
N PHE A 94 3.12 17.68 -13.56
CA PHE A 94 3.95 16.50 -13.34
C PHE A 94 4.38 16.35 -11.87
N GLN A 95 4.50 17.46 -11.14
CA GLN A 95 4.74 17.43 -9.69
C GLN A 95 3.65 16.70 -8.92
N LYS A 96 2.43 16.56 -9.47
CA LYS A 96 1.32 15.83 -8.83
C LYS A 96 1.35 14.33 -9.08
N GLN A 97 2.29 13.81 -9.87
CA GLN A 97 2.44 12.37 -10.10
C GLN A 97 2.71 11.66 -8.78
N ARG A 98 2.01 10.55 -8.56
CA ARG A 98 2.03 9.82 -7.28
C ARG A 98 3.40 9.26 -6.92
N ASN A 99 4.13 8.73 -7.90
CA ASN A 99 5.47 8.20 -7.68
C ASN A 99 6.45 8.95 -8.59
N LEU A 100 7.42 9.61 -7.98
CA LEU A 100 8.42 10.42 -8.66
C LEU A 100 9.82 9.97 -8.26
N LEU A 101 10.68 9.69 -9.26
CA LEU A 101 12.12 9.54 -9.04
C LEU A 101 12.85 10.69 -9.76
N ILE A 102 13.44 11.59 -8.98
CA ILE A 102 14.18 12.74 -9.49
C ILE A 102 15.68 12.43 -9.48
N VAL A 103 16.27 12.42 -10.67
CA VAL A 103 17.71 12.28 -10.88
C VAL A 103 18.34 13.66 -10.89
N ASN A 104 19.31 13.90 -9.99
CA ASN A 104 20.04 15.16 -9.94
C ASN A 104 21.55 14.91 -9.89
N ILE A 105 22.22 15.00 -11.04
CA ILE A 105 23.68 15.03 -11.11
C ILE A 105 24.14 16.47 -10.88
N ASP A 106 24.84 16.68 -9.76
CA ASP A 106 25.38 17.97 -9.35
C ASP A 106 26.87 17.81 -9.05
N LYS A 107 27.72 18.32 -9.94
CA LYS A 107 29.19 18.19 -9.83
C LYS A 107 29.75 18.87 -8.58
N ASN A 108 29.00 19.78 -7.96
CA ASN A 108 29.41 20.49 -6.74
C ASN A 108 28.95 19.77 -5.46
N ALA A 109 28.20 18.66 -5.58
CA ALA A 109 27.82 17.87 -4.41
C ALA A 109 29.05 17.12 -3.86
N ASP A 110 29.30 17.22 -2.56
CA ASP A 110 30.41 16.51 -1.92
C ASP A 110 30.21 15.00 -1.87
N LYS A 111 28.95 14.55 -1.70
CA LYS A 111 28.57 13.14 -1.60
C LYS A 111 27.16 12.88 -2.10
N PRO A 112 26.84 11.64 -2.51
CA PRO A 112 25.48 11.27 -2.83
C PRO A 112 24.52 11.46 -1.66
N LYS A 113 23.30 11.88 -1.97
CA LYS A 113 22.20 12.08 -1.02
C LYS A 113 20.91 11.51 -1.59
N VAL A 114 20.25 10.66 -0.82
CA VAL A 114 18.89 10.17 -1.10
C VAL A 114 17.91 10.92 -0.20
N GLU A 115 16.92 11.55 -0.79
CA GLU A 115 15.84 12.24 -0.10
C GLU A 115 14.53 11.51 -0.42
N VAL A 116 13.78 11.14 0.61
CA VAL A 116 12.43 10.59 0.49
C VAL A 116 11.46 11.64 1.03
N LEU A 117 10.60 12.16 0.16
CA LEU A 117 9.59 13.15 0.50
C LEU A 117 8.22 12.52 0.33
N HIS A 118 7.46 12.49 1.40
CA HIS A 118 6.08 12.03 1.40
C HIS A 118 5.15 13.22 1.21
N ASP A 119 4.16 13.04 0.35
CA ASP A 119 3.07 14.00 0.17
C ASP A 119 3.55 15.42 -0.15
N HIS A 120 4.63 15.55 -0.92
CA HIS A 120 5.31 16.83 -1.10
C HIS A 120 4.44 17.86 -1.82
N TRP A 121 3.75 17.44 -2.89
CA TRP A 121 2.84 18.27 -3.69
C TRP A 121 1.40 17.73 -3.74
N ALA A 122 1.21 16.42 -3.61
CA ALA A 122 -0.10 15.76 -3.69
C ALA A 122 -0.19 14.57 -2.71
N GLN A 123 -1.38 13.98 -2.51
CA GLN A 123 -1.59 12.86 -1.59
C GLN A 123 -2.42 11.71 -2.19
N PRO A 124 -2.07 10.44 -1.90
CA PRO A 124 -0.78 10.00 -1.35
C PRO A 124 0.32 10.16 -2.43
N GLN A 125 1.54 10.52 -2.03
CA GLN A 125 2.67 10.68 -2.95
C GLN A 125 4.00 10.26 -2.32
N ALA A 126 4.84 9.60 -3.11
CA ALA A 126 6.25 9.36 -2.83
C ALA A 126 7.12 10.05 -3.87
N VAL A 127 7.99 10.93 -3.41
CA VAL A 127 9.03 11.57 -4.22
C VAL A 127 10.38 11.13 -3.68
N ILE A 128 11.15 10.45 -4.51
CA ILE A 128 12.52 10.06 -4.20
C ILE A 128 13.43 10.91 -5.05
N ARG A 129 14.33 11.66 -4.41
CA ARG A 129 15.35 12.44 -5.11
C ARG A 129 16.72 11.86 -4.77
N ILE A 130 17.50 11.56 -5.80
CA ILE A 130 18.89 11.16 -5.63
C ILE A 130 19.76 12.25 -6.25
N THR A 131 20.49 12.95 -5.38
CA THR A 131 21.52 13.91 -5.79
C THR A 131 22.88 13.21 -5.73
N ALA A 132 23.67 13.28 -6.79
CA ALA A 132 24.98 12.64 -6.85
C ALA A 132 26.01 13.47 -7.64
N PRO A 133 27.32 13.38 -7.32
CA PRO A 133 28.37 14.12 -8.03
C PRO A 133 28.55 13.69 -9.50
N SER A 134 28.33 12.41 -9.77
CA SER A 134 28.49 11.82 -11.11
C SER A 134 27.45 10.74 -11.40
N SER A 135 27.33 10.35 -12.67
CA SER A 135 26.49 9.22 -13.08
C SER A 135 26.92 7.88 -12.45
N VAL A 136 28.21 7.72 -12.14
CA VAL A 136 28.73 6.51 -11.50
C VAL A 136 28.26 6.45 -10.05
N ASP A 137 28.37 7.56 -9.33
CA ASP A 137 27.91 7.67 -7.95
C ASP A 137 26.40 7.50 -7.84
N PHE A 138 25.64 8.06 -8.80
CA PHE A 138 24.20 7.83 -8.87
C PHE A 138 23.88 6.34 -9.01
N VAL A 139 24.51 5.64 -9.95
CA VAL A 139 24.22 4.22 -10.23
C VAL A 139 24.47 3.38 -8.98
N LYS A 140 25.63 3.59 -8.33
CA LYS A 140 25.96 2.91 -7.07
C LYS A 140 24.92 3.20 -5.98
N THR A 141 24.63 4.47 -5.74
CA THR A 141 23.67 4.91 -4.71
C THR A 141 22.27 4.34 -4.97
N PHE A 142 21.83 4.37 -6.23
CA PHE A 142 20.54 3.82 -6.62
C PHE A 142 20.48 2.31 -6.37
N GLN A 143 21.51 1.54 -6.75
CA GLN A 143 21.56 0.10 -6.53
C GLN A 143 21.52 -0.26 -5.03
N GLU A 144 22.30 0.44 -4.21
CA GLU A 144 22.33 0.27 -2.76
C GLU A 144 20.97 0.53 -2.09
N ASN A 145 20.14 1.40 -2.70
CA ASN A 145 18.84 1.80 -2.18
C ASN A 145 17.64 1.20 -2.93
N ALA A 146 17.87 0.40 -3.97
CA ALA A 146 16.82 0.00 -4.92
C ALA A 146 15.65 -0.74 -4.25
N GLU A 147 15.93 -1.61 -3.28
CA GLU A 147 14.87 -2.34 -2.55
C GLU A 147 14.02 -1.40 -1.70
N SER A 148 14.65 -0.42 -1.02
CA SER A 148 13.93 0.59 -0.25
C SER A 148 13.08 1.47 -1.17
N ILE A 149 13.63 1.89 -2.32
CA ILE A 149 12.90 2.68 -3.32
C ILE A 149 11.65 1.94 -3.81
N ILE A 150 11.78 0.65 -4.16
CA ILE A 150 10.65 -0.20 -4.56
C ILE A 150 9.62 -0.27 -3.43
N MET A 151 10.05 -0.53 -2.20
CA MET A 151 9.18 -0.62 -1.03
C MET A 151 8.40 0.68 -0.79
N GLN A 152 9.04 1.84 -0.91
CA GLN A 152 8.38 3.14 -0.72
C GLN A 152 7.29 3.38 -1.77
N PHE A 153 7.59 3.17 -3.05
CA PHE A 153 6.58 3.33 -4.11
C PHE A 153 5.44 2.32 -3.98
N THR A 154 5.74 1.05 -3.67
CA THR A 154 4.70 0.03 -3.43
C THR A 154 3.82 0.42 -2.24
N LYS A 155 4.41 0.93 -1.15
CA LYS A 155 3.66 1.40 0.03
C LYS A 155 2.70 2.54 -0.33
N THR A 156 3.15 3.53 -1.09
CA THR A 156 2.29 4.63 -1.57
C THR A 156 1.14 4.13 -2.46
N GLU A 157 1.38 3.12 -3.32
CA GLU A 157 0.29 2.51 -4.10
C GLU A 157 -0.72 1.79 -3.20
N ARG A 158 -0.27 1.06 -2.17
CA ARG A 158 -1.17 0.43 -1.19
C ARG A 158 -1.99 1.46 -0.43
N GLU A 159 -1.37 2.55 0.03
CA GLU A 159 -2.07 3.63 0.71
C GLU A 159 -3.15 4.27 -0.15
N ARG A 160 -2.88 4.46 -1.45
CA ARG A 160 -3.89 4.93 -2.42
C ARG A 160 -5.07 3.97 -2.53
N ILE A 161 -4.80 2.67 -2.67
CA ILE A 161 -5.86 1.64 -2.76
C ILE A 161 -6.70 1.64 -1.46
N LEU A 162 -6.04 1.66 -0.31
CA LEU A 162 -6.69 1.67 0.99
C LEU A 162 -7.50 2.94 1.24
N ALA A 163 -7.05 4.10 0.75
CA ALA A 163 -7.82 5.34 0.84
C ALA A 163 -9.20 5.22 0.17
N VAL A 164 -9.29 4.50 -0.95
CA VAL A 164 -10.57 4.21 -1.62
C VAL A 164 -11.38 3.19 -0.82
N TYR A 165 -10.77 2.09 -0.37
CA TYR A 165 -11.49 1.01 0.31
C TYR A 165 -12.06 1.42 1.67
N ARG A 166 -11.37 2.32 2.39
CA ARG A 166 -11.81 2.87 3.69
C ARG A 166 -13.19 3.49 3.65
N ALA A 167 -13.63 4.04 2.52
CA ALA A 167 -14.95 4.64 2.39
C ALA A 167 -16.10 3.63 2.63
N SER A 168 -15.82 2.33 2.52
CA SER A 168 -16.79 1.25 2.75
C SER A 168 -16.49 0.41 4.00
N CYS A 169 -15.66 0.93 4.91
CA CYS A 169 -15.27 0.28 6.17
C CYS A 169 -15.60 1.15 7.40
N PRO A 170 -15.92 0.55 8.56
CA PRO A 170 -16.09 -0.89 8.79
C PRO A 170 -17.40 -1.41 8.17
N ASN A 171 -17.43 -2.70 7.85
CA ASN A 171 -18.62 -3.39 7.35
C ASN A 171 -18.78 -4.77 8.01
N LYS A 172 -19.79 -5.55 7.60
CA LYS A 172 -20.09 -6.87 8.20
C LYS A 172 -18.89 -7.83 8.13
N ILE A 173 -18.11 -7.79 7.06
CA ILE A 173 -16.97 -8.69 6.83
C ILE A 173 -15.83 -8.31 7.76
N THR A 174 -15.47 -7.02 7.82
CA THR A 174 -14.38 -6.55 8.69
C THR A 174 -14.68 -6.82 10.16
N LYS A 175 -15.95 -6.69 10.58
CA LYS A 175 -16.40 -7.07 11.93
C LYS A 175 -16.22 -8.57 12.18
N LYS A 176 -16.63 -9.41 11.22
CA LYS A 176 -16.50 -10.86 11.36
C LYS A 176 -15.04 -11.32 11.43
N VAL A 177 -14.15 -10.71 10.65
CA VAL A 177 -12.71 -10.97 10.72
C VAL A 177 -12.15 -10.61 12.10
N ALA A 178 -12.55 -9.45 12.65
CA ALA A 178 -12.14 -9.04 13.99
C ALA A 178 -12.64 -9.99 15.07
N GLU A 179 -13.89 -10.44 14.99
CA GLU A 179 -14.48 -11.40 15.94
C GLU A 179 -13.79 -12.77 15.93
N VAL A 180 -13.45 -13.30 14.74
CA VAL A 180 -12.92 -14.67 14.60
C VAL A 180 -11.40 -14.72 14.85
N PHE A 181 -10.66 -13.72 14.38
CA PHE A 181 -9.20 -13.76 14.37
C PHE A 181 -8.53 -12.71 15.27
N GLY A 182 -9.29 -11.79 15.87
CA GLY A 182 -8.73 -10.71 16.67
C GLY A 182 -7.89 -9.71 15.86
N ILE A 183 -8.09 -9.64 14.54
CA ILE A 183 -7.39 -8.69 13.66
C ILE A 183 -8.38 -7.78 12.94
N ASN A 184 -8.01 -6.53 12.75
CA ASN A 184 -8.72 -5.59 11.89
C ASN A 184 -8.07 -5.59 10.50
N MET A 185 -8.90 -5.51 9.46
CA MET A 185 -8.47 -5.36 8.07
C MET A 185 -9.41 -4.39 7.35
N ILE A 186 -8.90 -3.72 6.31
CA ILE A 186 -9.68 -2.89 5.40
C ILE A 186 -10.09 -3.78 4.22
N ILE A 187 -11.33 -4.29 4.26
CA ILE A 187 -11.91 -5.13 3.20
C ILE A 187 -13.16 -4.41 2.69
N PRO A 188 -13.23 -4.01 1.41
CA PRO A 188 -14.36 -3.24 0.91
C PRO A 188 -15.65 -4.07 0.86
N GLN A 189 -16.80 -3.39 0.86
CA GLN A 189 -18.12 -4.02 1.03
C GLN A 189 -18.57 -4.91 -0.13
N ASP A 190 -17.90 -4.87 -1.28
CA ASP A 190 -18.20 -5.67 -2.47
C ASP A 190 -17.60 -7.09 -2.42
N TYR A 191 -16.96 -7.44 -1.31
CA TYR A 191 -16.60 -8.81 -0.97
C TYR A 191 -17.77 -9.52 -0.26
N TYR A 192 -17.69 -10.84 -0.12
CA TYR A 192 -18.59 -11.64 0.71
C TYR A 192 -17.82 -12.79 1.37
N VAL A 193 -18.35 -13.31 2.48
CA VAL A 193 -17.79 -14.48 3.17
C VAL A 193 -18.35 -15.74 2.54
N ALA A 194 -17.49 -16.53 1.89
CA ALA A 194 -17.86 -17.79 1.25
C ALA A 194 -17.84 -18.97 2.23
N LYS A 195 -16.94 -18.93 3.22
CA LYS A 195 -16.87 -19.95 4.28
C LYS A 195 -16.29 -19.35 5.57
N THR A 196 -16.78 -19.82 6.71
CA THR A 196 -16.22 -19.53 8.04
C THR A 196 -16.15 -20.82 8.84
N ASP A 197 -15.06 -20.98 9.56
CA ASP A 197 -14.80 -22.02 10.55
C ASP A 197 -14.04 -21.38 11.73
N THR A 198 -13.76 -22.11 12.80
CA THR A 198 -13.09 -21.60 14.01
C THR A 198 -11.71 -21.02 13.72
N ASN A 199 -10.94 -21.63 12.81
CA ASN A 199 -9.57 -21.24 12.49
C ASN A 199 -9.39 -20.88 11.00
N PHE A 200 -10.49 -20.67 10.25
CA PHE A 200 -10.44 -20.44 8.81
C PHE A 200 -11.56 -19.53 8.34
N MET A 201 -11.26 -18.66 7.38
CA MET A 201 -12.25 -17.86 6.67
C MET A 201 -11.85 -17.68 5.22
N TRP A 202 -12.81 -17.86 4.33
CA TRP A 202 -12.69 -17.60 2.91
C TRP A 202 -13.59 -16.44 2.52
N ILE A 203 -13.00 -15.36 2.02
CA ILE A 203 -13.67 -14.14 1.62
C ILE A 203 -13.41 -13.93 0.13
N ARG A 204 -14.44 -13.59 -0.64
CA ARG A 204 -14.37 -13.55 -2.11
C ARG A 204 -14.97 -12.27 -2.66
N LYS A 205 -14.46 -11.85 -3.80
CA LYS A 205 -15.10 -10.92 -4.72
C LYS A 205 -15.16 -11.57 -6.08
N GLU A 206 -16.38 -11.74 -6.59
CA GLU A 206 -16.66 -12.39 -7.87
C GLU A 206 -17.21 -11.35 -8.85
N ALA A 207 -16.62 -11.30 -10.03
CA ALA A 207 -17.11 -10.58 -11.18
C ALA A 207 -17.24 -11.56 -12.36
N SER A 208 -17.93 -11.16 -13.43
CA SER A 208 -18.14 -12.03 -14.60
C SER A 208 -16.83 -12.52 -15.23
N ALA A 209 -15.76 -11.72 -15.16
CA ALA A 209 -14.48 -12.02 -15.81
C ALA A 209 -13.36 -12.44 -14.84
N PHE A 210 -13.50 -12.17 -13.54
CA PHE A 210 -12.42 -12.39 -12.58
C PHE A 210 -12.94 -12.75 -11.18
N SER A 211 -12.07 -13.38 -10.41
CA SER A 211 -12.25 -13.61 -8.98
C SER A 211 -11.04 -13.10 -8.20
N GLN A 212 -11.30 -12.47 -7.06
CA GLN A 212 -10.29 -12.21 -6.02
C GLN A 212 -10.73 -12.91 -4.75
N GLY A 213 -9.79 -13.51 -4.02
CA GLY A 213 -10.11 -14.13 -2.74
C GLY A 213 -9.04 -13.93 -1.69
N LEU A 214 -9.50 -13.93 -0.45
CA LEU A 214 -8.69 -13.88 0.76
C LEU A 214 -8.97 -15.13 1.58
N LEU A 215 -7.91 -15.82 1.99
CA LEU A 215 -7.93 -16.90 2.95
C LEU A 215 -7.23 -16.40 4.22
N ILE A 216 -7.92 -16.47 5.35
CA ILE A 216 -7.34 -16.18 6.66
C ILE A 216 -7.42 -17.48 7.46
N PHE A 217 -6.29 -17.93 7.98
CA PHE A 217 -6.27 -19.12 8.82
C PHE A 217 -5.18 -19.06 9.89
N THR A 218 -5.39 -19.82 10.96
CA THR A 218 -4.54 -19.80 12.14
C THR A 218 -4.26 -21.19 12.69
N ASP A 219 -3.04 -21.42 13.17
CA ASP A 219 -2.64 -22.59 13.95
C ASP A 219 -1.98 -22.13 15.27
N PRO A 220 -1.83 -23.00 16.28
CA PRO A 220 -0.93 -22.73 17.40
C PRO A 220 0.49 -22.44 16.92
N TYR A 221 1.13 -21.42 17.51
CA TYR A 221 2.55 -21.15 17.29
C TYR A 221 3.38 -22.02 18.25
N LEU A 222 4.25 -22.84 17.68
CA LEU A 222 5.13 -23.78 18.37
C LEU A 222 6.58 -23.31 18.32
N ASP A 223 7.09 -23.04 17.12
CA ASP A 223 8.48 -22.63 16.91
C ASP A 223 8.72 -21.96 15.55
N THR A 224 9.94 -21.48 15.35
CA THR A 224 10.36 -20.73 14.16
C THR A 224 10.38 -21.56 12.87
N THR A 225 10.39 -22.89 12.93
CA THR A 225 10.38 -23.76 11.72
C THR A 225 9.06 -23.61 10.95
N GLN A 226 8.00 -23.16 11.63
CA GLN A 226 6.70 -22.88 11.01
C GLN A 226 6.71 -21.71 10.00
N PHE A 227 7.79 -20.93 9.98
CA PHE A 227 8.05 -19.85 9.02
C PHE A 227 8.83 -20.28 7.77
N SER A 228 9.31 -21.53 7.72
CA SER A 228 9.93 -22.05 6.50
C SER A 228 8.93 -22.09 5.35
N VAL A 229 9.40 -21.88 4.12
CA VAL A 229 8.54 -21.92 2.91
C VAL A 229 7.76 -23.23 2.84
N ALA A 230 8.43 -24.36 3.09
CA ALA A 230 7.81 -25.67 3.10
C ALA A 230 6.67 -25.78 4.13
N SER A 231 6.87 -25.28 5.36
CA SER A 231 5.82 -25.30 6.39
C SER A 231 4.64 -24.40 6.05
N ILE A 232 4.91 -23.19 5.54
CA ILE A 232 3.87 -22.24 5.11
C ILE A 232 3.02 -22.85 3.99
N ILE A 233 3.67 -23.42 2.97
CA ILE A 233 3.00 -24.08 1.85
C ILE A 233 2.20 -25.30 2.31
N ALA A 234 2.77 -26.17 3.14
CA ALA A 234 2.07 -27.37 3.61
C ALA A 234 0.82 -27.01 4.42
N ARG A 235 0.92 -26.03 5.32
CA ARG A 235 -0.23 -25.51 6.09
C ARG A 235 -1.27 -24.87 5.16
N THR A 236 -0.84 -24.08 4.18
CA THR A 236 -1.72 -23.46 3.19
C THR A 236 -2.50 -24.51 2.40
N ASN A 237 -1.82 -25.51 1.84
CA ASN A 237 -2.45 -26.59 1.07
C ASN A 237 -3.41 -27.43 1.93
N ARG A 238 -3.10 -27.65 3.21
CA ARG A 238 -4.01 -28.32 4.16
C ARG A 238 -5.35 -27.58 4.29
N PHE A 239 -5.30 -26.28 4.55
CA PHE A 239 -6.52 -25.45 4.67
C PHE A 239 -7.25 -25.32 3.33
N GLN A 240 -6.55 -25.13 2.22
CA GLN A 240 -7.17 -25.03 0.90
C GLN A 240 -7.91 -26.32 0.51
N LYS A 241 -7.28 -27.50 0.68
CA LYS A 241 -7.90 -28.78 0.41
C LYS A 241 -9.17 -29.02 1.23
N GLN A 242 -9.14 -28.65 2.51
CA GLN A 242 -10.27 -28.87 3.42
C GLN A 242 -11.44 -27.90 3.17
N TYR A 243 -11.14 -26.66 2.78
CA TYR A 243 -12.14 -25.58 2.86
C TYR A 243 -12.44 -24.85 1.54
N VAL A 244 -11.64 -25.05 0.49
CA VAL A 244 -11.79 -24.35 -0.79
C VAL A 244 -12.03 -25.37 -1.91
N PRO A 245 -13.27 -25.83 -2.11
CA PRO A 245 -13.61 -26.73 -3.20
C PRO A 245 -13.43 -26.02 -4.55
N GLY A 246 -13.04 -26.78 -5.56
CA GLY A 246 -13.09 -26.35 -6.96
C GLY A 246 -14.49 -26.52 -7.56
N PRO A 247 -14.68 -26.18 -8.83
CA PRO A 247 -15.99 -26.22 -9.48
C PRO A 247 -16.46 -27.65 -9.81
N ALA A 248 -15.53 -28.59 -9.97
CA ALA A 248 -15.85 -30.00 -10.22
C ALA A 248 -15.93 -30.80 -8.91
N GLU A 249 -16.71 -31.88 -8.91
CA GLU A 249 -16.80 -32.78 -7.75
C GLU A 249 -15.42 -33.35 -7.39
N GLY A 250 -15.07 -33.31 -6.10
CA GLY A 250 -13.76 -33.77 -5.60
C GLY A 250 -12.58 -32.85 -5.92
N SER A 251 -12.77 -31.78 -6.70
CA SER A 251 -11.73 -30.80 -6.99
C SER A 251 -11.52 -29.81 -5.82
N TYR A 252 -10.30 -29.30 -5.65
CA TYR A 252 -9.96 -28.39 -4.56
C TYR A 252 -8.77 -27.50 -4.90
N MET A 253 -8.69 -26.33 -4.25
CA MET A 253 -7.57 -25.40 -4.44
C MET A 253 -6.29 -25.93 -3.79
N SER A 254 -5.14 -25.67 -4.41
CA SER A 254 -3.80 -25.94 -3.88
C SER A 254 -2.82 -24.88 -4.41
N THR A 255 -1.65 -24.78 -3.81
CA THR A 255 -0.51 -24.08 -4.42
C THR A 255 0.07 -24.92 -5.56
N ASP A 256 0.62 -24.23 -6.56
CA ASP A 256 1.30 -24.82 -7.70
C ASP A 256 2.83 -24.70 -7.56
N HIS A 257 3.50 -25.78 -7.89
CA HIS A 257 4.95 -25.96 -7.76
C HIS A 257 5.62 -26.33 -9.09
N GLU A 258 4.86 -26.44 -10.17
CA GLU A 258 5.37 -26.93 -11.45
C GLU A 258 6.05 -25.82 -12.24
N TYR A 259 5.41 -24.66 -12.36
CA TYR A 259 5.89 -23.57 -13.21
C TYR A 259 6.66 -22.49 -12.46
N VAL A 260 6.20 -22.14 -11.26
CA VAL A 260 6.80 -21.09 -10.42
C VAL A 260 6.86 -21.60 -8.99
N LEU A 261 8.07 -22.00 -8.55
CA LEU A 261 8.29 -22.40 -7.17
C LEU A 261 8.06 -21.22 -6.23
N PRO A 262 7.20 -21.35 -5.20
CA PRO A 262 6.95 -20.27 -4.25
C PRO A 262 8.25 -19.75 -3.62
N LYS A 263 8.41 -18.43 -3.58
CA LYS A 263 9.56 -17.78 -2.93
C LYS A 263 9.10 -16.97 -1.74
N ALA A 264 9.88 -17.05 -0.67
CA ALA A 264 9.68 -16.29 0.53
C ALA A 264 10.57 -15.06 0.60
N LYS A 265 10.07 -14.03 1.26
CA LYS A 265 10.80 -12.86 1.69
C LYS A 265 10.41 -12.53 3.12
N VAL A 266 11.40 -12.25 3.97
CA VAL A 266 11.14 -11.69 5.31
C VAL A 266 10.71 -10.25 5.15
N VAL A 267 9.63 -9.87 5.84
CA VAL A 267 9.09 -8.51 5.84
C VAL A 267 9.01 -7.99 7.28
N THR A 268 9.48 -6.76 7.47
CA THR A 268 9.57 -6.09 8.78
C THR A 268 8.64 -4.88 8.89
N ASP A 269 8.14 -4.35 7.76
CA ASP A 269 7.10 -3.31 7.71
C ASP A 269 5.71 -3.96 7.63
N PHE A 270 5.33 -4.65 8.70
CA PHE A 270 4.03 -5.31 8.85
C PHE A 270 3.50 -5.11 10.28
N VAL A 271 2.31 -5.63 10.62
CA VAL A 271 1.74 -5.52 11.98
C VAL A 271 2.65 -6.09 13.07
N THR A 272 3.58 -6.96 12.68
CA THR A 272 4.66 -7.46 13.52
C THR A 272 6.00 -7.13 12.88
N ASN A 273 7.06 -7.09 13.70
CA ASN A 273 8.43 -6.85 13.23
C ASN A 273 9.05 -8.07 12.51
N TYR A 274 8.34 -9.20 12.45
CA TYR A 274 8.77 -10.39 11.72
C TYR A 274 7.57 -11.10 11.09
N ALA A 275 7.48 -11.02 9.78
CA ALA A 275 6.56 -11.81 8.99
C ALA A 275 7.28 -12.39 7.77
N VAL A 276 6.72 -13.45 7.20
CA VAL A 276 7.21 -14.06 5.96
C VAL A 276 6.14 -13.90 4.89
N GLU A 277 6.48 -13.15 3.85
CA GLU A 277 5.69 -13.06 2.63
C GLU A 277 6.09 -14.19 1.68
N VAL A 278 5.12 -14.94 1.17
CA VAL A 278 5.33 -15.94 0.11
C VAL A 278 4.51 -15.56 -1.11
N ARG A 279 5.15 -15.53 -2.28
CA ARG A 279 4.48 -15.37 -3.58
C ARG A 279 4.65 -16.63 -4.41
N GLY A 280 3.65 -16.95 -5.21
CA GLY A 280 3.66 -18.10 -6.09
C GLY A 280 2.38 -18.21 -6.91
N LEU A 281 2.16 -19.39 -7.48
CA LEU A 281 0.95 -19.72 -8.21
C LEU A 281 0.06 -20.66 -7.40
N TRP A 282 -1.25 -20.56 -7.60
CA TRP A 282 -2.23 -21.50 -7.11
C TRP A 282 -2.93 -22.15 -8.30
N LYS A 283 -3.44 -23.35 -8.07
CA LYS A 283 -4.24 -24.12 -9.04
C LYS A 283 -5.38 -24.84 -8.34
N VAL A 284 -6.33 -25.34 -9.12
CA VAL A 284 -7.30 -26.31 -8.66
C VAL A 284 -6.82 -27.70 -9.07
N ILE A 285 -6.76 -28.62 -8.12
CA ILE A 285 -6.54 -30.03 -8.40
C ILE A 285 -7.83 -30.61 -8.98
N GLY A 286 -7.74 -31.22 -10.17
CA GLY A 286 -8.91 -31.73 -10.89
C GLY A 286 -9.58 -30.71 -11.82
N ASP A 287 -8.95 -29.55 -12.07
CA ASP A 287 -9.42 -28.53 -13.01
C ASP A 287 -8.23 -27.68 -13.53
N PHE A 288 -8.45 -26.77 -14.47
CA PHE A 288 -7.45 -25.89 -15.08
C PHE A 288 -7.42 -24.48 -14.49
N MET A 289 -8.27 -24.19 -13.50
CA MET A 289 -8.29 -22.90 -12.81
C MET A 289 -6.99 -22.68 -12.03
N GLY A 290 -6.46 -21.46 -12.11
CA GLY A 290 -5.27 -21.06 -11.38
C GLY A 290 -4.91 -19.59 -11.56
N GLY A 291 -3.87 -19.16 -10.87
CA GLY A 291 -3.40 -17.78 -10.93
C GLY A 291 -2.36 -17.46 -9.86
N PRO A 292 -1.99 -16.18 -9.71
CA PRO A 292 -1.02 -15.76 -8.72
C PRO A 292 -1.64 -15.63 -7.33
N PHE A 293 -0.80 -15.83 -6.32
CA PHE A 293 -1.09 -15.49 -4.94
C PHE A 293 0.07 -14.77 -4.26
N LEU A 294 -0.26 -14.05 -3.20
CA LEU A 294 0.68 -13.68 -2.16
C LEU A 294 0.10 -14.08 -0.80
N SER A 295 0.95 -14.40 0.16
CA SER A 295 0.54 -14.67 1.53
C SER A 295 1.51 -14.05 2.50
N VAL A 296 1.02 -13.58 3.64
CA VAL A 296 1.86 -13.09 4.74
C VAL A 296 1.56 -13.93 5.97
N THR A 297 2.61 -14.53 6.54
CA THR A 297 2.55 -15.32 7.77
C THR A 297 3.24 -14.58 8.90
N PHE A 298 2.60 -14.48 10.07
CA PHE A 298 3.11 -13.78 11.25
C PHE A 298 2.54 -14.39 12.55
N VAL A 299 3.13 -14.06 13.71
CA VAL A 299 2.60 -14.48 15.01
C VAL A 299 1.67 -13.41 15.57
N ASP A 300 0.50 -13.79 16.08
CA ASP A 300 -0.26 -12.96 17.01
C ASP A 300 0.22 -13.25 18.44
N PRO A 301 0.98 -12.33 19.08
CA PRO A 301 1.55 -12.57 20.39
C PRO A 301 0.50 -12.62 21.52
N ARG A 302 -0.71 -12.09 21.28
CA ARG A 302 -1.79 -12.05 22.29
C ARG A 302 -2.45 -13.41 22.46
N THR A 303 -2.45 -14.21 21.40
CA THR A 303 -3.12 -15.53 21.34
C THR A 303 -2.16 -16.70 21.14
N ASN A 304 -0.86 -16.41 20.97
CA ASN A 304 0.17 -17.38 20.61
C ASN A 304 -0.21 -18.24 19.40
N LYS A 305 -0.82 -17.61 18.39
CA LYS A 305 -1.20 -18.24 17.12
C LYS A 305 -0.31 -17.76 15.99
N ILE A 306 0.04 -18.66 15.09
CA ILE A 306 0.59 -18.31 13.78
C ILE A 306 -0.58 -18.05 12.83
N VAL A 307 -0.61 -16.85 12.26
CA VAL A 307 -1.65 -16.38 11.35
C VAL A 307 -1.08 -16.36 9.94
N THR A 308 -1.83 -16.86 8.97
CA THR A 308 -1.52 -16.71 7.54
C THR A 308 -2.70 -16.06 6.85
N ILE A 309 -2.41 -14.97 6.13
CA ILE A 309 -3.39 -14.30 5.26
C ILE A 309 -2.89 -14.44 3.83
N MET A 310 -3.64 -15.16 3.00
CA MET A 310 -3.34 -15.38 1.59
C MET A 310 -4.35 -14.64 0.72
N GLY A 311 -3.88 -13.86 -0.25
CA GLY A 311 -4.68 -13.22 -1.28
C GLY A 311 -4.35 -13.82 -2.64
N TYR A 312 -5.37 -14.13 -3.42
CA TYR A 312 -5.22 -14.76 -4.73
C TYR A 312 -6.09 -14.10 -5.79
N VAL A 313 -5.70 -14.25 -7.05
CA VAL A 313 -6.42 -13.70 -8.21
C VAL A 313 -6.64 -14.79 -9.25
N TYR A 314 -7.86 -14.88 -9.78
CA TYR A 314 -8.20 -15.59 -11.01
C TYR A 314 -8.61 -14.56 -12.07
N TYR A 315 -7.88 -14.49 -13.18
CA TYR A 315 -8.26 -13.65 -14.32
C TYR A 315 -7.65 -14.21 -15.62
N PRO A 316 -8.26 -15.24 -16.21
CA PRO A 316 -7.64 -16.02 -17.29
C PRO A 316 -7.27 -15.12 -18.48
N ASN A 317 -6.09 -15.34 -19.06
CA ASN A 317 -5.56 -14.63 -20.24
C ASN A 317 -5.46 -13.09 -20.11
N LYS A 318 -5.45 -12.56 -18.88
CA LYS A 318 -5.37 -11.11 -18.60
C LYS A 318 -4.31 -10.81 -17.56
N ASN A 319 -3.87 -9.55 -17.53
CA ASN A 319 -2.91 -9.01 -16.56
C ASN A 319 -3.48 -9.00 -15.14
N LYS A 320 -2.67 -9.42 -14.17
CA LYS A 320 -3.09 -9.67 -12.77
C LYS A 320 -2.28 -8.88 -11.75
N ARG A 321 -1.18 -8.23 -12.14
CA ARG A 321 -0.28 -7.50 -11.22
C ARG A 321 -1.04 -6.48 -10.38
N ASP A 322 -1.87 -5.65 -11.01
CA ASP A 322 -2.66 -4.61 -10.32
C ASP A 322 -3.69 -5.19 -9.35
N MET A 323 -4.32 -6.30 -9.71
CA MET A 323 -5.31 -6.99 -8.86
C MET A 323 -4.63 -7.68 -7.68
N LEU A 324 -3.43 -8.22 -7.89
CA LEU A 324 -2.63 -8.80 -6.82
C LEU A 324 -2.13 -7.71 -5.87
N LEU A 325 -1.80 -6.52 -6.38
CA LEU A 325 -1.48 -5.35 -5.56
C LEU A 325 -2.68 -4.87 -4.70
N GLN A 326 -3.91 -5.02 -5.19
CA GLN A 326 -5.11 -4.78 -4.36
C GLN A 326 -5.20 -5.80 -3.20
N MET A 327 -4.89 -7.08 -3.46
CA MET A 327 -4.83 -8.10 -2.41
C MET A 327 -3.73 -7.79 -1.41
N GLU A 328 -2.57 -7.35 -1.90
CA GLU A 328 -1.45 -6.91 -1.06
C GLU A 328 -1.87 -5.74 -0.16
N ALA A 329 -2.53 -4.73 -0.72
CA ALA A 329 -3.01 -3.59 0.06
C ALA A 329 -3.95 -4.02 1.20
N ILE A 330 -4.89 -4.93 0.94
CA ILE A 330 -5.80 -5.46 1.97
C ILE A 330 -5.00 -6.22 3.05
N ILE A 331 -4.07 -7.11 2.66
CA ILE A 331 -3.26 -7.88 3.61
C ILE A 331 -2.41 -6.96 4.49
N TYR A 332 -1.76 -5.96 3.91
CA TYR A 332 -0.92 -4.99 4.63
C TYR A 332 -1.72 -3.94 5.41
N SER A 333 -3.05 -3.93 5.31
CA SER A 333 -3.90 -3.13 6.20
C SER A 333 -4.13 -3.77 7.57
N THR A 334 -3.63 -4.99 7.78
CA THR A 334 -3.85 -5.76 9.00
C THR A 334 -3.32 -5.02 10.23
N THR A 335 -4.16 -4.91 11.26
CA THR A 335 -3.77 -4.45 12.59
C THR A 335 -4.38 -5.36 13.65
N PHE A 336 -3.80 -5.42 14.84
CA PHE A 336 -4.44 -6.14 15.95
C PHE A 336 -5.66 -5.36 16.46
N THR A 337 -6.71 -6.07 16.89
CA THR A 337 -7.78 -5.44 17.67
C THR A 337 -7.20 -4.89 18.97
N LYS A 338 -7.73 -3.74 19.41
CA LYS A 338 -7.38 -3.15 20.70
C LYS A 338 -7.83 -4.04 21.85
#